data_AF-A0A7V2LEQ6-F1
#
_entry.id   AF-A0A7V2LEQ6-F1
#
_cell.length_a   1.000
_cell.length_b   1.000
_cell.length_c   1.000
_cell.angle_alpha   90.00
_cell.angle_beta   90.00
_cell.angle_gamma   90.00
#
_symmetry.space_group_name_H-M   'P 1'
#
loop_
_entity.id
_entity.type
_entity.pdbx_description
1 polymer ?
#
loop_
_entity_poly.entity_id
_entity_poly.type
_entity_poly.pdbx_seq_one_letter_code
_entity_poly.pdbx_strand_id
1 'polypeptide(L)'
;MTTNATSGENRHLPNRLGIKGWIWGGNYTIERYLYTLHRITGLGLLLYITLHLVMNGFRLGGAESWTDLMSFFSGPGFKFGEYLVMAAFIIHALNGGRLILQHLGYTLGKPKPPVYPYVDSLRRRRPILWIMLFIIAALAIYVLVEFVT
;
A
#
# COMPACT_ATOMS: atom_id res chain seq x y z
N MET A 1 -20.49 -57.07 11.76
CA MET A 1 -19.27 -56.40 11.25
C MET A 1 -19.65 -54.94 10.97
N THR A 2 -19.48 -54.07 11.97
CA THR A 2 -19.90 -52.66 11.92
C THR A 2 -18.76 -51.83 11.34
N THR A 3 -18.95 -51.27 10.15
CA THR A 3 -18.00 -50.36 9.52
C THR A 3 -18.13 -48.98 10.15
N ASN A 4 -17.21 -48.61 11.04
CA ASN A 4 -17.05 -47.24 11.52
C ASN A 4 -16.55 -46.38 10.36
N ALA A 5 -17.45 -45.59 9.76
CA ALA A 5 -17.06 -44.50 8.87
C ALA A 5 -16.38 -43.42 9.74
N THR A 6 -15.07 -43.29 9.60
CA THR A 6 -14.33 -42.16 10.18
C THR A 6 -14.76 -40.90 9.45
N SER A 7 -15.58 -40.09 10.13
CA SER A 7 -15.91 -38.75 9.69
C SER A 7 -14.60 -37.97 9.52
N GLY A 8 -14.31 -37.58 8.28
CA GLY A 8 -13.17 -36.74 7.93
C GLY A 8 -13.32 -35.39 8.65
N GLU A 9 -12.69 -35.27 9.82
CA GLU A 9 -12.58 -34.04 10.57
C GLU A 9 -11.87 -33.01 9.70
N ASN A 10 -12.60 -31.97 9.28
CA ASN A 10 -12.03 -30.79 8.63
C ASN A 10 -11.10 -30.11 9.64
N ARG A 11 -9.82 -30.49 9.66
CA ARG A 11 -8.79 -29.86 10.49
C ARG A 11 -8.69 -28.39 10.10
N HIS A 12 -9.32 -27.53 10.88
CA HIS A 12 -9.24 -26.09 10.73
C HIS A 12 -7.79 -25.68 11.01
N LEU A 13 -7.00 -25.49 9.95
CA LEU A 13 -5.61 -25.07 10.10
C LEU A 13 -5.60 -23.72 10.84
N PRO A 14 -4.93 -23.62 11.99
CA PRO A 14 -4.95 -22.40 12.77
C PRO A 14 -4.20 -21.30 12.01
N ASN A 15 -4.93 -20.30 11.50
CA ASN A 15 -4.36 -19.08 10.90
C ASN A 15 -3.79 -18.16 11.99
N ARG A 16 -2.74 -18.63 12.69
CA ARG A 16 -2.09 -17.96 13.82
C ARG A 16 -0.89 -17.11 13.40
N LEU A 17 -0.84 -16.63 12.14
CA LEU A 17 0.31 -15.87 11.66
C LEU A 17 0.39 -14.48 12.31
N GLY A 18 -0.71 -13.91 12.82
CA GLY A 18 -0.70 -12.65 13.58
C GLY A 18 0.10 -11.53 12.89
N ILE A 19 0.89 -10.78 13.67
CA ILE A 19 1.80 -9.73 13.18
C ILE A 19 2.88 -10.31 12.25
N LYS A 20 3.34 -11.56 12.49
CA LYS A 20 4.31 -12.22 11.60
C LYS A 20 3.74 -12.40 10.19
N GLY A 21 2.43 -12.60 10.04
CA GLY A 21 1.76 -12.66 8.74
C GLY A 21 1.67 -11.31 8.01
N TRP A 22 1.90 -10.19 8.69
CA TRP A 22 1.93 -8.88 8.05
C TRP A 22 3.29 -8.57 7.43
N ILE A 23 4.36 -8.98 8.13
CA ILE A 23 5.76 -8.75 7.72
C ILE A 23 6.21 -9.86 6.76
N TRP A 24 5.88 -11.11 7.07
CA TRP A 24 6.26 -12.27 6.29
C TRP A 24 5.07 -12.84 5.53
N GLY A 25 5.05 -12.50 4.25
CA GLY A 25 4.04 -12.89 3.30
C GLY A 25 4.02 -14.37 2.94
N GLY A 26 4.97 -15.23 3.37
CA GLY A 26 4.99 -16.67 3.01
C GLY A 26 4.85 -16.95 1.50
N ASN A 27 4.05 -17.94 1.12
CA ASN A 27 3.69 -18.25 -0.28
C ASN A 27 2.63 -17.30 -0.89
N TYR A 28 2.38 -16.14 -0.29
CA TYR A 28 1.29 -15.28 -0.71
C TYR A 28 1.71 -14.42 -1.89
N THR A 29 0.71 -14.03 -2.68
CA THR A 29 0.92 -13.32 -3.94
C THR A 29 1.15 -11.82 -3.74
N ILE A 30 1.64 -11.15 -4.80
CA ILE A 30 1.93 -9.70 -4.88
C ILE A 30 0.83 -8.82 -4.27
N GLU A 31 -0.43 -9.26 -4.41
CA GLU A 31 -1.61 -8.59 -3.88
C GLU A 31 -1.57 -8.43 -2.34
N ARG A 32 -0.94 -9.35 -1.60
CA ARG A 32 -0.78 -9.23 -0.14
C ARG A 32 0.20 -8.12 0.24
N TYR A 33 1.30 -7.99 -0.49
CA TYR A 33 2.24 -6.89 -0.28
C TYR A 33 1.60 -5.55 -0.58
N LEU A 34 0.83 -5.44 -1.67
CA LEU A 34 0.08 -4.24 -2.01
C LEU A 34 -0.97 -3.88 -0.95
N TYR A 35 -1.62 -4.88 -0.35
CA TYR A 35 -2.53 -4.66 0.78
C TYR A 35 -1.79 -4.06 1.99
N THR A 36 -0.67 -4.66 2.41
CA THR A 36 0.11 -4.17 3.55
C THR A 36 0.66 -2.76 3.29
N LEU A 37 1.25 -2.53 2.12
CA LEU A 37 1.80 -1.24 1.72
C LEU A 37 0.72 -0.15 1.69
N HIS A 38 -0.48 -0.43 1.19
CA HIS A 38 -1.55 0.56 1.16
C HIS A 38 -1.95 1.05 2.55
N ARG A 39 -1.96 0.15 3.54
CA ARG A 39 -2.26 0.51 4.94
C ARG A 39 -1.13 1.30 5.59
N ILE A 40 0.11 0.85 5.41
CA ILE A 40 1.29 1.53 5.98
C ILE A 40 1.41 2.94 5.40
N THR A 41 1.31 3.08 4.08
CA THR A 41 1.35 4.39 3.40
C THR A 41 0.20 5.28 3.80
N GLY A 42 -1.02 4.74 3.96
CA GLY A 42 -2.17 5.50 4.45
C GLY A 42 -1.98 6.05 5.86
N LEU A 43 -1.46 5.22 6.79
CA LEU A 43 -1.12 5.67 8.15
C LEU A 43 0.02 6.69 8.15
N GLY A 44 1.04 6.50 7.30
CA GLY A 44 2.14 7.44 7.12
C GLY A 44 1.66 8.80 6.60
N LEU A 45 0.75 8.81 5.62
CA LEU A 45 0.16 10.04 5.08
C LEU A 45 -0.76 10.73 6.10
N LEU A 46 -1.49 9.98 6.91
CA LEU A 46 -2.29 10.54 8.01
C LEU A 46 -1.42 11.22 9.07
N LEU A 47 -0.29 10.60 9.42
CA LEU A 47 0.69 11.23 10.31
C LEU A 47 1.29 12.47 9.65
N TYR A 48 1.69 12.36 8.38
CA TYR A 48 2.27 13.48 7.63
C TYR A 48 1.31 14.66 7.55
N ILE A 49 0.04 14.49 7.19
CA ILE A 49 -0.89 15.61 7.06
C ILE A 49 -1.09 16.31 8.42
N THR A 50 -1.11 15.55 9.51
CA THR A 50 -1.20 16.12 10.87
C THR A 50 0.02 16.98 11.19
N LEU A 51 1.23 16.43 10.98
CA LEU A 51 2.47 17.17 11.18
C LEU A 51 2.56 18.37 10.24
N HIS A 52 2.16 18.22 8.99
CA HIS A 52 2.19 19.26 7.96
C HIS A 52 1.29 20.45 8.34
N LEU A 53 0.10 20.20 8.90
CA LEU A 53 -0.77 21.25 9.40
C LEU A 53 -0.16 21.98 10.59
N VAL A 54 0.44 21.25 11.54
CA VAL A 54 1.15 21.85 12.69
C VAL A 54 2.30 22.73 12.21
N MET A 55 3.12 22.23 11.27
CA MET A 55 4.28 22.97 10.76
C MET A 55 3.88 24.22 9.98
N ASN A 56 2.81 24.17 9.19
CA ASN A 56 2.25 25.36 8.55
C ASN A 56 1.73 26.39 9.58
N GLY A 57 1.31 25.96 10.76
CA GLY A 57 0.89 26.84 11.86
C GLY A 57 1.98 27.80 12.32
N PHE A 58 3.27 27.42 12.24
CA PHE A 58 4.39 28.30 12.59
C PHE A 58 4.49 29.53 11.70
N ARG A 59 3.81 29.57 10.56
CA ARG A 59 3.69 30.77 9.73
C ARG A 59 3.06 31.95 10.47
N LEU A 60 2.25 31.69 11.51
CA LEU A 60 1.69 32.73 12.38
C LEU A 60 2.73 33.38 13.30
N GLY A 61 3.89 32.74 13.49
CA GLY A 61 4.99 33.23 14.33
C GLY A 61 5.88 34.30 13.68
N GLY A 62 5.56 34.74 12.46
CA GLY A 62 6.31 35.77 11.74
C GLY A 62 7.47 35.24 10.89
N ALA A 63 8.19 36.16 10.23
CA ALA A 63 9.19 35.82 9.22
C ALA A 63 10.40 35.07 9.78
N GLU A 64 10.82 35.38 10.99
CA GLU A 64 11.96 34.72 11.65
C GLU A 64 11.65 33.24 11.91
N SER A 65 10.53 32.95 12.59
CA SER A 65 10.07 31.58 12.85
C SER A 65 9.89 30.76 11.56
N TRP A 66 9.43 31.40 10.48
CA TRP A 66 9.30 30.75 9.18
C TRP A 66 10.67 30.44 8.55
N THR A 67 11.61 31.38 8.63
CA THR A 67 12.95 31.23 8.05
C THR A 67 13.73 30.11 8.74
N ASP A 68 13.64 30.02 10.07
CA ASP A 68 14.27 28.94 10.84
C ASP A 68 13.69 27.56 10.46
N LEU A 69 12.37 27.47 10.32
CA LEU A 69 11.70 26.24 9.90
C LEU A 69 12.12 25.82 8.48
N MET A 70 12.20 26.77 7.55
CA MET A 70 12.65 26.50 6.17
C MET A 70 14.12 26.08 6.11
N SER A 71 14.97 26.64 6.98
CA SER A 71 16.37 26.21 7.12
C SER A 71 16.45 24.74 7.55
N PHE A 72 15.63 24.34 8.53
CA PHE A 72 15.52 22.94 8.95
C PHE A 72 15.04 22.01 7.82
N PHE A 73 13.99 22.41 7.07
CA PHE A 73 13.47 21.61 5.94
C PHE A 73 14.43 21.50 4.77
N SER A 74 15.33 22.47 4.61
CA SER A 74 16.38 22.43 3.59
C SER A 74 17.45 21.38 3.88
N GLY A 75 17.50 20.84 5.11
CA GLY A 75 18.45 19.81 5.50
C GLY A 75 18.27 18.50 4.73
N PRO A 76 19.37 17.79 4.39
CA PRO A 76 19.32 16.58 3.57
C PRO A 76 18.49 15.45 4.19
N GLY A 77 18.48 15.34 5.52
CA GLY A 77 17.65 14.36 6.23
C GLY A 77 16.14 14.63 6.07
N PHE A 78 15.74 15.90 6.03
CA PHE A 78 14.34 16.28 5.85
C PHE A 78 13.89 16.06 4.41
N LYS A 79 14.72 16.44 3.42
CA LYS A 79 14.48 16.15 2.00
C LYS A 79 14.29 14.65 1.72
N PHE A 80 15.07 13.79 2.38
CA PHE A 80 14.84 12.34 2.28
C PHE A 80 13.48 11.92 2.84
N GLY A 81 13.05 12.52 3.96
CA GLY A 81 11.72 12.31 4.52
C GLY A 81 10.60 12.77 3.58
N GLU A 82 10.75 13.94 2.96
CA GLU A 82 9.82 14.46 1.95
C GLU A 82 9.69 13.52 0.74
N TYR A 83 10.81 12.97 0.27
CA TYR A 83 10.80 11.93 -0.76
C TYR A 83 10.01 10.69 -0.33
N LEU A 84 10.22 10.19 0.89
CA LEU A 84 9.47 9.04 1.41
C LEU A 84 7.96 9.32 1.49
N VAL A 85 7.57 10.52 1.88
CA VAL A 85 6.16 10.95 1.88
C VAL A 85 5.60 10.96 0.46
N MET A 86 6.34 11.48 -0.52
CA MET A 86 5.93 11.48 -1.93
C MET A 86 5.78 10.05 -2.48
N ALA A 87 6.74 9.17 -2.19
CA ALA A 87 6.66 7.76 -2.56
C ALA A 87 5.43 7.07 -1.93
N ALA A 88 5.16 7.35 -0.64
CA ALA A 88 3.98 6.85 0.06
C ALA A 88 2.68 7.35 -0.60
N PHE A 89 2.62 8.63 -0.98
CA PHE A 89 1.49 9.22 -1.70
C PHE A 89 1.23 8.53 -3.03
N ILE A 90 2.26 8.36 -3.87
CA ILE A 90 2.15 7.69 -5.19
C ILE A 90 1.60 6.26 -5.04
N ILE A 91 2.18 5.48 -4.13
CA ILE A 91 1.76 4.10 -3.86
C ILE A 91 0.31 4.07 -3.36
N HIS A 92 -0.03 4.93 -2.39
CA HIS A 92 -1.36 4.94 -1.78
C HIS A 92 -2.43 5.36 -2.78
N ALA A 93 -2.19 6.43 -3.54
CA ALA A 93 -3.13 6.99 -4.52
C ALA A 93 -3.38 6.01 -5.68
N LEU A 94 -2.33 5.46 -6.30
CA LEU A 94 -2.49 4.56 -7.44
C LEU A 94 -3.09 3.20 -7.03
N ASN A 95 -2.65 2.63 -5.91
CA ASN A 95 -3.25 1.38 -5.43
C ASN A 95 -4.69 1.59 -4.92
N GLY A 96 -4.98 2.73 -4.27
CA GLY A 96 -6.33 3.12 -3.87
C GLY A 96 -7.25 3.31 -5.08
N GLY A 97 -6.78 4.01 -6.11
CA GLY A 97 -7.49 4.16 -7.39
C GLY A 97 -7.81 2.81 -8.04
N ARG A 98 -6.86 1.87 -8.05
CA ARG A 98 -7.12 0.50 -8.50
C ARG A 98 -8.26 -0.16 -7.69
N LEU A 99 -8.25 -0.04 -6.36
CA LEU A 99 -9.30 -0.61 -5.51
C LEU A 99 -10.67 0.04 -5.75
N ILE A 100 -10.73 1.35 -5.95
CA ILE A 100 -11.96 2.08 -6.30
C ILE A 100 -12.51 1.58 -7.64
N LEU A 101 -11.68 1.48 -8.68
CA LEU A 101 -12.09 0.98 -9.99
C LEU A 101 -12.56 -0.48 -9.93
N GLN A 102 -11.95 -1.30 -9.06
CA GLN A 102 -12.40 -2.67 -8.81
C GLN A 102 -13.75 -2.68 -8.10
N HIS A 103 -13.95 -1.83 -7.09
CA HIS A 103 -15.21 -1.74 -6.37
C HIS A 103 -16.38 -1.33 -7.28
N LEU A 104 -16.11 -0.43 -8.23
CA LEU A 104 -17.07 -0.02 -9.26
C LEU A 104 -17.25 -1.06 -10.38
N GLY A 105 -16.50 -2.17 -10.36
CA GLY A 105 -16.62 -3.27 -11.31
C GLY A 105 -15.88 -3.10 -12.64
N TYR A 106 -15.16 -1.99 -12.85
CA TYR A 106 -14.49 -1.69 -14.12
C TYR A 106 -13.30 -2.61 -14.41
N THR A 107 -12.47 -2.86 -13.41
CA THR A 107 -11.19 -3.58 -13.60
C THR A 107 -11.21 -5.01 -13.06
N LEU A 108 -12.36 -5.51 -12.61
CA LEU A 108 -12.53 -6.89 -12.16
C LEU A 108 -12.84 -7.85 -13.31
N GLY A 109 -12.38 -9.10 -13.22
CA GLY A 109 -12.82 -10.16 -14.12
C GLY A 109 -14.26 -10.60 -13.81
N LYS A 110 -14.96 -11.15 -14.82
CA LYS A 110 -16.29 -11.74 -14.61
C LYS A 110 -16.25 -12.76 -13.46
N PRO A 111 -17.13 -12.66 -12.45
CA PRO A 111 -17.23 -13.66 -11.41
C PRO A 111 -17.48 -15.05 -12.01
N LYS A 112 -16.79 -16.07 -11.49
CA LYS A 112 -17.01 -17.46 -11.86
C LYS A 112 -17.43 -18.24 -10.62
N PRO A 113 -18.35 -19.23 -10.75
CA PRO A 113 -18.70 -20.10 -9.64
C PRO A 113 -17.43 -20.76 -9.05
N PRO A 114 -17.35 -20.92 -7.72
CA PRO A 114 -16.20 -21.53 -7.04
C PRO A 114 -16.23 -23.06 -7.20
N VAL A 115 -16.16 -23.55 -8.44
CA VAL A 115 -16.09 -24.97 -8.78
C VAL A 115 -14.63 -25.34 -9.03
N TYR A 116 -14.18 -26.47 -8.49
CA TYR A 116 -12.83 -26.95 -8.69
C TYR A 116 -12.56 -27.26 -10.18
N PRO A 117 -11.45 -26.81 -10.76
CA PRO A 117 -10.35 -26.07 -10.14
C PRO A 117 -10.69 -24.58 -9.92
N TYR A 118 -10.44 -24.08 -8.71
CA TYR A 118 -10.72 -22.70 -8.34
C TYR A 118 -9.94 -21.71 -9.22
N VAL A 119 -10.66 -20.73 -9.79
CA VAL A 119 -10.08 -19.66 -10.60
C VAL A 119 -10.40 -18.31 -9.98
N ASP A 120 -9.41 -17.41 -9.96
CA ASP A 120 -9.53 -16.08 -9.38
C ASP A 120 -9.76 -15.01 -10.46
N SER A 121 -10.74 -14.14 -10.24
CA SER A 121 -11.08 -13.01 -11.12
C SER A 121 -10.01 -11.91 -11.08
N LEU A 122 -9.29 -11.75 -9.96
CA LEU A 122 -8.18 -10.79 -9.83
C LEU A 122 -7.02 -11.19 -10.74
N ARG A 123 -6.62 -12.47 -10.73
CA ARG A 123 -5.48 -12.96 -11.52
C ARG A 123 -5.68 -12.82 -13.02
N ARG A 124 -6.93 -12.91 -13.49
CA ARG A 124 -7.27 -12.74 -14.91
C ARG A 124 -6.96 -11.33 -15.44
N ARG A 125 -6.97 -10.31 -14.57
CA ARG A 125 -6.66 -8.91 -14.93
C ARG A 125 -5.29 -8.44 -14.40
N ARG A 126 -4.34 -9.37 -14.20
CA ARG A 126 -2.96 -9.06 -13.78
C ARG A 126 -2.19 -8.06 -14.63
N PRO A 127 -2.39 -7.92 -15.96
CA PRO A 127 -1.71 -6.88 -16.72
C PRO A 127 -1.94 -5.47 -16.17
N ILE A 128 -3.15 -5.17 -15.66
CA ILE A 128 -3.46 -3.86 -15.05
C ILE A 128 -2.61 -3.62 -13.81
N LEU A 129 -2.40 -4.66 -12.99
CA LEU A 129 -1.54 -4.57 -11.81
C LEU A 129 -0.10 -4.25 -12.21
N TRP A 130 0.43 -4.92 -13.25
CA TRP A 130 1.79 -4.67 -13.73
C TRP A 130 1.97 -3.27 -14.32
N ILE A 131 1.00 -2.80 -15.09
CA ILE A 131 1.00 -1.42 -15.61
C ILE A 131 1.02 -0.42 -14.44
N MET A 132 0.18 -0.63 -13.43
CA MET A 132 0.17 0.21 -12.23
C MET A 132 1.51 0.20 -11.50
N LEU A 133 2.12 -0.97 -11.30
CA LEU A 133 3.43 -1.09 -10.66
C LEU A 133 4.53 -0.38 -11.47
N PHE A 134 4.50 -0.49 -12.79
CA PHE A 134 5.41 0.23 -13.66
C PHE A 134 5.26 1.75 -13.52
N ILE A 135 4.02 2.25 -13.50
CA ILE A 135 3.74 3.69 -13.29
C ILE A 135 4.24 4.15 -11.92
N ILE A 136 3.96 3.38 -10.85
CA ILE A 136 4.47 3.67 -9.50
C ILE A 136 5.99 3.78 -9.51
N ALA A 137 6.69 2.82 -10.12
CA ALA A 137 8.15 2.81 -10.18
C ALA A 137 8.70 3.98 -11.00
N ALA A 138 8.11 4.25 -12.17
CA ALA A 138 8.52 5.36 -13.02
C ALA A 138 8.37 6.72 -12.33
N LEU A 139 7.24 6.95 -11.66
CA LEU A 139 7.01 8.19 -10.91
C LEU A 139 7.93 8.29 -9.69
N ALA A 140 8.12 7.21 -8.94
CA ALA A 140 9.04 7.21 -7.80
C ALA A 140 10.48 7.51 -8.23
N ILE A 141 10.94 6.96 -9.35
CA ILE A 141 12.26 7.24 -9.91
C ILE A 141 12.35 8.68 -10.38
N TYR A 142 11.34 9.17 -11.11
CA TYR A 142 11.30 10.56 -11.57
C TYR A 142 11.43 11.54 -10.39
N VAL A 143 10.62 11.36 -9.35
CA VAL A 143 10.69 12.17 -8.13
C VAL A 143 12.04 12.00 -7.44
N LEU A 144 12.59 10.78 -7.37
CA LEU A 144 13.91 10.58 -6.76
C LEU A 144 15.00 11.39 -7.47
N VAL A 145 14.97 11.42 -8.81
CA VAL A 145 15.90 12.23 -9.60
C VAL A 145 15.73 13.70 -9.25
N GLU A 146 14.51 14.23 -9.28
CA GLU A 146 14.21 15.63 -8.94
C GLU A 146 14.64 16.02 -7.52
N PHE A 147 14.62 15.09 -6.56
CA PHE A 147 15.07 15.34 -5.18
C PHE A 147 16.60 15.32 -5.02
N VAL A 148 17.31 14.68 -5.95
CA VAL A 148 18.77 14.50 -5.90
C VAL A 148 19.49 15.53 -6.78
N THR A 149 18.87 15.98 -7.86
CA THR A 149 19.38 17.04 -8.76
C THR A 149 19.06 18.42 -8.24
#